data_AF-A0A523DBE1-F1
#
_entry.id   AF-A0A523DBE1-F1
#
_cell.length_a   1.000
_cell.length_b   1.000
_cell.length_c   1.000
_cell.angle_alpha   90.00
_cell.angle_beta   90.00
_cell.angle_gamma   90.00
#
_symmetry.space_group_name_H-M   'P 1'
#
loop_
_entity.id
_entity.type
_entity.pdbx_description
1 polymer ?
#
loop_
_entity_poly.entity_id
_entity_poly.type
_entity_poly.pdbx_seq_one_letter_code
_entity_poly.pdbx_strand_id
1 'polypeptide(L)'
;MPKEFDRRPEDSKRPTVEESGGVPVNRPLQQSPETLALNYNWIGQFQSQHPDYSFVKNEEIPWTDLKVDLFEARVALVTTVGVHVKDQKPFSISPGEITPELSQFNFREKGDPSFRLIPASVDASELWIAHPYLDVSGFEEDINVVFPLKRLQELEEENVIGEIAAQHISFMGYLPNPVDLEPSVKDAVEHLKQDQVDLVVLTPGEVLSHQSMVVIQRAIEAAGIATVSIALCRDVVESVGTPRSVHYGFPFGFTLGESNDQAVQLRILKDTLRSLEDIDQPGTIVDLPYEWV
;
A
#
# COMPACT_ATOMS: atom_id res chain seq x y z
N MET A 1 -33.46 -8.00 36.56
CA MET A 1 -32.79 -9.32 36.43
C MET A 1 -32.19 -9.39 35.04
N PRO A 2 -30.86 -9.37 34.91
CA PRO A 2 -30.18 -9.38 33.61
C PRO A 2 -30.13 -10.81 33.05
N LYS A 3 -30.30 -10.97 31.74
CA LYS A 3 -30.04 -12.23 31.03
C LYS A 3 -28.76 -12.11 30.21
N GLU A 4 -27.90 -13.07 30.46
CA GLU A 4 -26.57 -13.36 29.93
C GLU A 4 -26.47 -13.23 28.40
N PHE A 5 -25.45 -12.50 27.94
CA PHE A 5 -24.81 -12.71 26.64
C PHE A 5 -23.29 -12.76 26.90
N ASP A 6 -22.83 -13.90 27.37
CA ASP A 6 -21.42 -14.29 27.32
C ASP A 6 -21.38 -15.75 26.89
N ARG A 7 -21.12 -15.98 25.59
CA ARG A 7 -20.63 -17.26 25.05
C ARG A 7 -19.76 -16.95 23.84
N ARG A 8 -18.44 -17.00 24.05
CA ARG A 8 -17.47 -17.24 22.98
C ARG A 8 -17.79 -18.61 22.34
N PRO A 9 -17.67 -18.78 21.02
CA PRO A 9 -17.57 -20.12 20.44
C PRO A 9 -16.12 -20.60 20.60
N GLU A 10 -15.88 -21.48 21.56
CA GLU A 10 -14.74 -22.40 21.52
C GLU A 10 -15.04 -23.56 20.55
N ASP A 11 -13.99 -24.04 19.88
CA ASP A 11 -13.90 -25.27 19.10
C ASP A 11 -14.73 -25.39 17.82
N SER A 12 -14.32 -24.68 16.76
CA SER A 12 -14.29 -25.28 15.42
C SER A 12 -12.87 -25.77 15.12
N LYS A 13 -12.67 -27.08 15.20
CA LYS A 13 -11.43 -27.73 14.74
C LYS A 13 -11.18 -27.32 13.28
N ARG A 14 -10.07 -26.62 13.02
CA ARG A 14 -9.56 -26.43 11.65
C ARG A 14 -9.32 -27.81 11.03
N PRO A 15 -9.74 -28.07 9.79
CA PRO A 15 -9.39 -29.32 9.13
C PRO A 15 -7.88 -29.36 8.89
N THR A 16 -7.25 -30.47 9.29
CA THR A 16 -5.85 -30.79 8.99
C THR A 16 -5.68 -31.13 7.51
N VAL A 17 -4.57 -30.68 6.94
CA VAL A 17 -4.23 -30.59 5.50
C VAL A 17 -4.15 -31.94 4.74
N GLU A 18 -4.41 -33.10 5.35
CA GLU A 18 -4.04 -34.39 4.73
C GLU A 18 -5.15 -35.24 4.10
N GLU A 19 -6.41 -34.78 4.03
CA GLU A 19 -7.48 -35.59 3.41
C GLU A 19 -8.26 -34.86 2.30
N SER A 20 -7.59 -34.54 1.20
CA SER A 20 -8.23 -34.47 -0.12
C SER A 20 -7.17 -34.68 -1.22
N GLY A 21 -7.46 -35.57 -2.16
CA GLY A 21 -6.55 -35.95 -3.25
C GLY A 21 -5.94 -34.73 -3.94
N GLY A 22 -4.62 -34.62 -3.84
CA GLY A 22 -3.86 -33.41 -4.10
C GLY A 22 -4.02 -32.84 -5.51
N VAL A 23 -4.66 -31.68 -5.58
CA VAL A 23 -4.20 -30.59 -6.46
C VAL A 23 -3.05 -29.91 -5.71
N PRO A 24 -1.87 -29.70 -6.30
CA PRO A 24 -0.79 -29.03 -5.59
C PRO A 24 -1.29 -27.66 -5.17
N VAL A 25 -1.15 -27.34 -3.88
CA VAL A 25 -1.32 -25.99 -3.37
C VAL A 25 -0.24 -25.17 -4.06
N ASN A 26 -0.59 -24.53 -5.17
CA ASN A 26 0.26 -23.57 -5.86
C ASN A 26 0.74 -22.59 -4.78
N ARG A 27 2.06 -22.51 -4.56
CA ARG A 27 2.61 -21.29 -3.96
C ARG A 27 2.07 -20.13 -4.80
N PRO A 28 1.57 -19.03 -4.20
CA PRO A 28 1.18 -17.87 -4.98
C PRO A 28 2.34 -17.53 -5.92
N LEU A 29 2.06 -17.32 -7.22
CA LEU A 29 3.05 -16.98 -8.25
C LEU A 29 4.01 -15.86 -7.82
N GLN A 30 3.57 -15.02 -6.87
CA GLN A 30 4.21 -13.83 -6.31
C GLN A 30 5.46 -14.09 -5.44
N GLN A 31 5.85 -15.35 -5.20
CA GLN A 31 7.01 -15.73 -4.38
C GLN A 31 8.08 -16.56 -5.13
N SER A 32 8.08 -16.59 -6.47
CA SER A 32 9.12 -17.30 -7.22
C SER A 32 10.39 -16.45 -7.38
N PRO A 33 11.58 -17.06 -7.53
CA PRO A 33 12.79 -16.32 -7.85
C PRO A 33 12.68 -15.48 -9.13
N GLU A 34 11.88 -15.92 -10.12
CA GLU A 34 11.64 -15.13 -11.32
C GLU A 34 10.83 -13.88 -11.03
N THR A 35 9.76 -13.99 -10.22
CA THR A 35 8.89 -12.84 -9.90
C THR A 35 9.54 -11.85 -8.95
N LEU A 36 10.52 -12.29 -8.15
CA LEU A 36 11.29 -11.42 -7.25
C LEU A 36 12.49 -10.75 -7.96
N ALA A 37 12.74 -11.07 -9.24
CA ALA A 37 13.76 -10.38 -10.00
C ALA A 37 13.39 -8.90 -10.23
N LEU A 38 14.34 -7.99 -10.03
CA LEU A 38 14.16 -6.53 -10.15
C LEU A 38 13.58 -6.06 -11.50
N ASN A 39 13.73 -6.85 -12.55
CA ASN A 39 13.27 -6.53 -13.90
C ASN A 39 12.18 -7.49 -14.40
N TYR A 40 11.43 -8.13 -13.49
CA TYR A 40 10.31 -8.97 -13.88
C TYR A 40 9.22 -8.16 -14.61
N ASN A 41 8.67 -8.75 -15.68
CA ASN A 41 7.65 -8.12 -16.54
C ASN A 41 6.25 -8.34 -15.96
N TRP A 42 5.89 -7.57 -14.94
CA TRP A 42 4.57 -7.62 -14.31
C TRP A 42 3.45 -7.22 -15.26
N ILE A 43 3.65 -6.20 -16.10
CA ILE A 43 2.66 -5.77 -17.10
C ILE A 43 2.35 -6.91 -18.07
N GLY A 44 3.38 -7.52 -18.66
CA GLY A 44 3.22 -8.62 -19.60
C GLY A 44 2.58 -9.84 -18.96
N GLN A 45 2.96 -10.17 -17.72
CA GLN A 45 2.33 -11.25 -16.97
C GLN A 45 0.85 -10.97 -16.70
N PHE A 46 0.51 -9.76 -16.25
CA PHE A 46 -0.88 -9.36 -16.02
C PHE A 46 -1.69 -9.40 -17.32
N GLN A 47 -1.15 -8.86 -18.42
CA GLN A 47 -1.81 -8.86 -19.73
C GLN A 47 -1.94 -10.26 -20.34
N SER A 48 -1.09 -11.22 -19.97
CA SER A 48 -1.28 -12.61 -20.40
C SER A 48 -2.57 -13.23 -19.86
N GLN A 49 -3.03 -12.76 -18.69
CA GLN A 49 -4.27 -13.18 -18.04
C GLN A 49 -5.44 -12.23 -18.37
N HIS A 50 -5.13 -10.96 -18.67
CA HIS A 50 -6.08 -9.89 -18.96
C HIS A 50 -5.70 -9.15 -20.26
N PRO A 51 -5.86 -9.76 -21.44
CA PRO A 51 -5.32 -9.23 -22.70
C PRO A 51 -5.92 -7.88 -23.13
N ASP A 52 -7.14 -7.57 -22.68
CA ASP A 52 -7.81 -6.30 -22.97
C ASP A 52 -7.45 -5.19 -21.96
N TYR A 53 -6.70 -5.50 -20.90
CA TYR A 53 -6.31 -4.53 -19.89
C TYR A 53 -5.14 -3.66 -20.37
N SER A 54 -5.33 -2.36 -20.30
CA SER A 54 -4.30 -1.38 -20.62
C SER A 54 -3.94 -0.59 -19.37
N PHE A 55 -2.68 -0.68 -18.97
CA PHE A 55 -2.15 0.19 -17.92
C PHE A 55 -2.14 1.65 -18.39
N VAL A 56 -2.36 2.56 -17.44
CA VAL A 56 -2.29 4.00 -17.67
C VAL A 56 -0.90 4.36 -18.18
N LYS A 57 -0.88 5.28 -19.16
CA LYS A 57 0.33 5.88 -19.70
C LYS A 57 0.16 7.38 -19.71
N ASN A 58 1.15 8.10 -19.19
CA ASN A 58 1.13 9.56 -19.14
C ASN A 58 2.34 10.10 -19.91
N GLU A 59 2.14 11.20 -20.63
CA GLU A 59 3.21 11.87 -21.39
C GLU A 59 4.06 12.79 -20.50
N GLU A 60 3.44 13.43 -19.51
CA GLU A 60 4.09 14.36 -18.58
C GLU A 60 4.15 13.75 -17.18
N ILE A 61 5.22 14.04 -16.45
CA ILE A 61 5.40 13.61 -15.05
C ILE A 61 5.43 14.87 -14.17
N PRO A 62 4.43 15.08 -13.30
CA PRO A 62 4.43 16.23 -12.40
C PRO A 62 5.56 16.10 -11.37
N TRP A 63 6.05 17.26 -10.90
CA TRP A 63 7.19 17.32 -10.00
C TRP A 63 7.13 18.52 -9.07
N THR A 64 7.42 18.27 -7.80
CA THR A 64 7.54 19.22 -6.71
C THR A 64 8.76 18.87 -5.86
N ASP A 65 9.74 19.78 -5.78
CA ASP A 65 10.85 19.59 -4.83
C ASP A 65 10.35 19.68 -3.38
N LEU A 66 10.93 18.86 -2.50
CA LEU A 66 10.80 19.05 -1.07
C LEU A 66 11.40 20.42 -0.68
N LYS A 67 10.64 21.22 0.07
CA LYS A 67 11.00 22.63 0.37
C LYS A 67 11.67 22.83 1.72
N VAL A 68 11.77 21.76 2.51
CA VAL A 68 12.32 21.74 3.88
C VAL A 68 13.30 20.58 3.99
N ASP A 69 14.21 20.65 4.95
CA ASP A 69 15.05 19.49 5.25
C ASP A 69 14.20 18.37 5.89
N LEU A 70 14.61 17.11 5.75
CA LEU A 70 13.85 15.97 6.27
C LEU A 70 13.55 16.11 7.78
N PHE A 71 14.52 16.56 8.56
CA PHE A 71 14.39 16.76 10.02
C PHE A 71 13.44 17.92 10.40
N GLU A 72 12.95 18.68 9.43
CA GLU A 72 11.91 19.71 9.62
C GLU A 72 10.58 19.31 8.96
N ALA A 73 10.55 18.26 8.15
CA ALA A 73 9.40 17.88 7.34
C ALA A 73 8.29 17.23 8.17
N ARG A 74 7.04 17.63 7.89
CA ARG A 74 5.84 16.88 8.26
C ARG A 74 5.57 15.79 7.22
N VAL A 75 5.60 14.53 7.65
CA VAL A 75 5.50 13.37 6.75
C VAL A 75 4.18 12.62 6.91
N ALA A 76 3.45 12.43 5.81
CA ALA A 76 2.26 11.58 5.76
C ALA A 76 2.53 10.24 5.06
N LEU A 77 1.70 9.24 5.37
CA LEU A 77 1.65 7.97 4.64
C LEU A 77 0.42 7.96 3.75
N VAL A 78 0.61 7.49 2.52
CA VAL A 78 -0.49 7.12 1.63
C VAL A 78 -0.29 5.67 1.22
N THR A 79 -1.20 4.78 1.61
CA THR A 79 -1.15 3.38 1.18
C THR A 79 -2.28 3.03 0.24
N THR A 80 -2.04 2.08 -0.65
CA THR A 80 -3.07 1.51 -1.54
C THR A 80 -3.44 0.08 -1.14
N VAL A 81 -3.20 -0.32 0.11
CA VAL A 81 -3.49 -1.69 0.58
C VAL A 81 -4.83 -1.81 1.30
N GLY A 82 -5.67 -0.78 1.33
CA GLY A 82 -7.01 -0.87 1.91
C GLY A 82 -7.05 -0.95 3.44
N VAL A 83 -6.08 -0.32 4.12
CA VAL A 83 -6.09 -0.15 5.59
C VAL A 83 -7.25 0.73 6.03
N HIS A 84 -7.99 0.31 7.05
CA HIS A 84 -9.02 1.10 7.70
C HIS A 84 -9.02 0.84 9.21
N VAL A 85 -9.52 1.80 9.99
CA VAL A 85 -9.79 1.56 11.41
C VAL A 85 -11.04 0.69 11.53
N LYS A 86 -11.08 -0.23 12.50
CA LYS A 86 -12.17 -1.20 12.70
C LYS A 86 -13.58 -0.61 12.72
N ASP A 87 -13.74 0.59 13.28
CA ASP A 87 -15.04 1.30 13.35
C ASP A 87 -15.34 2.18 12.12
N GLN A 88 -14.42 2.25 11.15
CA GLN A 88 -14.68 2.90 9.86
C GLN A 88 -15.38 1.94 8.91
N LYS A 89 -16.11 2.50 7.95
CA LYS A 89 -16.68 1.72 6.85
C LYS A 89 -15.55 0.97 6.12
N PRO A 90 -15.55 -0.37 6.03
CA PRO A 90 -14.56 -1.10 5.26
C PRO A 90 -14.58 -0.71 3.77
N PHE A 91 -13.49 -0.97 3.05
CA PHE A 91 -13.51 -0.86 1.59
C PHE A 91 -14.37 -1.97 0.98
N SER A 92 -15.06 -1.64 -0.11
CA SER A 92 -15.87 -2.58 -0.85
C SER A 92 -14.95 -3.49 -1.68
N ILE A 93 -14.81 -4.75 -1.27
CA ILE A 93 -14.05 -5.78 -1.99
C ILE A 93 -15.01 -6.61 -2.86
N SER A 94 -14.72 -6.80 -4.16
CA SER A 94 -15.51 -7.73 -4.98
C SER A 94 -14.75 -8.36 -6.15
N PRO A 95 -14.79 -9.71 -6.34
CA PRO A 95 -15.24 -10.73 -5.40
C PRO A 95 -14.19 -11.81 -5.06
N GLY A 96 -13.95 -12.00 -3.76
CA GLY A 96 -13.36 -13.20 -3.15
C GLY A 96 -13.89 -13.35 -1.72
N GLU A 97 -14.52 -14.49 -1.42
CA GLU A 97 -15.31 -14.87 -0.23
C GLU A 97 -16.18 -13.78 0.44
N ILE A 98 -17.47 -13.82 0.11
CA ILE A 98 -18.51 -13.02 0.75
C ILE A 98 -18.94 -13.74 2.03
N THR A 99 -18.61 -13.20 3.21
CA THR A 99 -19.22 -13.67 4.46
C THR A 99 -20.73 -13.33 4.46
N PRO A 100 -21.59 -14.11 5.15
CA PRO A 100 -23.04 -13.87 5.18
C PRO A 100 -23.41 -12.43 5.59
N GLU A 101 -22.62 -11.80 6.45
CA GLU A 101 -22.79 -10.44 6.95
C GLU A 101 -22.54 -9.38 5.86
N LEU A 102 -21.70 -9.70 4.88
CA LEU A 102 -21.33 -8.81 3.78
C LEU A 102 -22.26 -8.96 2.57
N SER A 103 -22.98 -10.08 2.44
CA SER A 103 -23.93 -10.38 1.35
C SER A 103 -25.10 -9.40 1.20
N GLN A 104 -25.38 -8.61 2.24
CA GLN A 104 -26.43 -7.59 2.22
C GLN A 104 -26.04 -6.30 1.45
N PHE A 105 -24.76 -6.14 1.10
CA PHE A 105 -24.27 -5.01 0.35
C PHE A 105 -24.15 -5.38 -1.13
N ASN A 106 -24.88 -4.70 -2.01
CA ASN A 106 -24.81 -4.91 -3.46
C ASN A 106 -23.42 -4.49 -4.00
N PHE A 107 -22.49 -5.44 -4.07
CA PHE A 107 -21.16 -5.23 -4.63
C PHE A 107 -21.25 -4.98 -6.14
N ARG A 108 -20.58 -3.93 -6.64
CA ARG A 108 -20.48 -3.62 -8.07
C ARG A 108 -19.07 -3.97 -8.56
N GLU A 109 -18.95 -4.42 -9.81
CA GLU A 109 -17.71 -4.82 -10.53
C GLU A 109 -16.62 -3.73 -10.68
N LYS A 110 -16.71 -2.61 -9.95
CA LYS A 110 -15.92 -1.39 -10.17
C LYS A 110 -14.82 -1.12 -9.13
N GLY A 111 -14.71 -1.94 -8.08
CA GLY A 111 -13.85 -1.65 -6.93
C GLY A 111 -14.36 -0.49 -6.06
N ASP A 112 -13.53 -0.04 -5.12
CA ASP A 112 -13.85 1.06 -4.19
C ASP A 112 -12.89 2.24 -4.39
N PRO A 113 -13.28 3.32 -5.08
CA PRO A 113 -12.37 4.44 -5.34
C PRO A 113 -12.21 5.39 -4.14
N SER A 114 -12.93 5.16 -3.04
CA SER A 114 -12.87 6.03 -1.87
C SER A 114 -11.56 5.86 -1.09
N PHE A 115 -11.33 6.75 -0.13
CA PHE A 115 -10.21 6.65 0.82
C PHE A 115 -10.70 6.65 2.27
N ARG A 116 -9.80 6.31 3.19
CA ARG A 116 -9.98 6.47 4.64
C ARG A 116 -8.85 7.32 5.20
N LEU A 117 -9.20 8.15 6.17
CA LEU A 117 -8.23 8.85 7.00
C LEU A 117 -7.88 7.95 8.18
N ILE A 118 -6.60 7.77 8.44
CA ILE A 118 -6.08 6.94 9.51
C ILE A 118 -5.36 7.85 10.51
N PRO A 119 -5.88 8.00 11.75
CA PRO A 119 -5.23 8.85 12.74
C PRO A 119 -3.85 8.34 13.11
N ALA A 120 -2.87 9.24 13.24
CA ALA A 120 -1.52 8.86 13.68
C ALA A 120 -1.49 8.21 15.07
N SER A 121 -2.49 8.50 15.91
CA SER A 121 -2.63 7.96 17.28
C SER A 121 -3.33 6.60 17.36
N VAL A 122 -3.73 6.02 16.22
CA VAL A 122 -4.45 4.74 16.21
C VAL A 122 -3.55 3.61 16.73
N ASP A 123 -4.13 2.72 17.53
CA ASP A 123 -3.45 1.49 17.92
C ASP A 123 -3.41 0.53 16.73
N ALA A 124 -2.26 -0.09 16.47
CA ALA A 124 -2.09 -1.03 15.36
C ALA A 124 -3.11 -2.18 15.41
N SER A 125 -3.53 -2.62 16.60
CA SER A 125 -4.53 -3.67 16.77
C SER A 125 -5.96 -3.27 16.34
N GLU A 126 -6.20 -1.98 16.15
CA GLU A 126 -7.47 -1.44 15.64
C GLU A 126 -7.46 -1.25 14.12
N LEU A 127 -6.35 -1.55 13.43
CA LEU A 127 -6.20 -1.45 11.99
C LEU A 127 -6.51 -2.77 11.30
N TRP A 128 -7.33 -2.70 10.26
CA TRP A 128 -7.80 -3.81 9.47
C TRP A 128 -7.51 -3.56 8.00
N ILE A 129 -7.33 -4.64 7.23
CA ILE A 129 -7.13 -4.56 5.78
C ILE A 129 -8.33 -5.16 5.07
N ALA A 130 -8.90 -4.38 4.15
CA ALA A 130 -9.83 -4.87 3.17
C ALA A 130 -9.11 -4.79 1.82
N HIS A 131 -8.51 -5.89 1.37
CA HIS A 131 -7.87 -5.98 0.06
C HIS A 131 -8.02 -7.41 -0.47
N PRO A 132 -8.72 -7.61 -1.61
CA PRO A 132 -8.83 -8.96 -2.17
C PRO A 132 -7.46 -9.39 -2.70
N TYR A 133 -7.14 -10.68 -2.61
CA TYR A 133 -5.96 -11.32 -3.23
C TYR A 133 -4.57 -11.03 -2.63
N LEU A 134 -4.46 -10.19 -1.60
CA LEU A 134 -3.20 -9.96 -0.90
C LEU A 134 -2.96 -11.07 0.14
N ASP A 135 -1.73 -11.59 0.23
CA ASP A 135 -1.36 -12.45 1.37
C ASP A 135 -1.43 -11.62 2.65
N VAL A 136 -2.30 -12.07 3.56
CA VAL A 136 -2.60 -11.35 4.79
C VAL A 136 -1.73 -11.75 5.98
N SER A 137 -1.00 -12.86 5.85
CA SER A 137 -0.23 -13.43 6.96
C SER A 137 0.79 -12.45 7.54
N GLY A 138 1.48 -11.70 6.68
CA GLY A 138 2.49 -10.75 7.10
C GLY A 138 1.93 -9.63 7.97
N PHE A 139 0.80 -9.05 7.57
CA PHE A 139 0.23 -7.90 8.27
C PHE A 139 -0.73 -8.27 9.42
N GLU A 140 -1.26 -9.50 9.45
CA GLU A 140 -1.94 -10.02 10.65
C GLU A 140 -1.00 -10.04 11.87
N GLU A 141 0.30 -10.29 11.63
CA GLU A 141 1.33 -10.24 12.66
C GLU A 141 1.90 -8.84 12.87
N ASP A 142 2.15 -8.09 11.79
CA ASP A 142 2.77 -6.77 11.84
C ASP A 142 2.32 -5.90 10.66
N ILE A 143 1.33 -5.02 10.87
CA ILE A 143 0.82 -4.13 9.81
C ILE A 143 1.89 -3.22 9.18
N ASN A 144 3.05 -3.03 9.84
CA ASN A 144 4.12 -2.20 9.32
C ASN A 144 4.78 -2.79 8.06
N VAL A 145 4.56 -4.06 7.72
CA VAL A 145 5.03 -4.64 6.46
C VAL A 145 4.42 -3.97 5.22
N VAL A 146 3.27 -3.29 5.36
CA VAL A 146 2.59 -2.55 4.28
C VAL A 146 2.19 -1.13 4.64
N PHE A 147 1.92 -0.85 5.91
CA PHE A 147 1.54 0.48 6.41
C PHE A 147 2.41 0.84 7.63
N PRO A 148 3.62 1.35 7.40
CA PRO A 148 4.66 1.46 8.43
C PRO A 148 4.50 2.69 9.32
N LEU A 149 3.28 2.88 9.86
CA LEU A 149 2.95 4.00 10.74
C LEU A 149 3.81 4.02 12.00
N LYS A 150 3.99 2.86 12.65
CA LYS A 150 4.83 2.80 13.86
C LYS A 150 6.30 3.07 13.53
N ARG A 151 6.77 2.64 12.35
CA ARG A 151 8.13 2.94 11.90
C ARG A 151 8.33 4.43 11.63
N LEU A 152 7.34 5.13 11.06
CA LEU A 152 7.41 6.59 10.92
C LEU A 152 7.43 7.31 12.27
N GLN A 153 6.62 6.88 13.24
CA GLN A 153 6.68 7.42 14.61
C GLN A 153 8.08 7.24 15.22
N GLU A 154 8.71 6.08 15.02
CA GLU A 154 10.09 5.83 15.47
C GLU A 154 11.10 6.76 14.76
N LEU A 155 10.90 7.10 13.48
CA LEU A 155 11.76 8.06 12.77
C LEU A 155 11.60 9.50 13.29
N GLU A 156 10.39 9.89 13.69
CA GLU A 156 10.14 11.17 14.40
C GLU A 156 10.82 11.18 15.77
N GLU A 157 10.67 10.11 16.57
CA GLU A 157 11.35 9.95 17.86
C GLU A 157 12.88 10.02 17.73
N GLU A 158 13.43 9.51 16.63
CA GLU A 158 14.86 9.55 16.30
C GLU A 158 15.33 10.88 15.67
N ASN A 159 14.43 11.85 15.42
CA ASN A 159 14.68 13.12 14.71
C ASN A 159 15.26 12.92 13.30
N VAL A 160 14.91 11.82 12.64
CA VAL A 160 15.21 11.61 11.21
C VAL A 160 14.26 12.45 10.36
N ILE A 161 13.02 12.59 10.81
CA ILE A 161 12.00 13.49 10.26
C ILE A 161 11.56 14.49 11.33
N GLY A 162 10.95 15.60 10.93
CA GLY A 162 10.47 16.63 11.87
C GLY A 162 9.27 16.17 12.68
N GLU A 163 8.19 15.77 11.99
CA GLU A 163 6.99 15.23 12.62
C GLU A 163 6.20 14.33 11.66
N ILE A 164 5.32 13.48 12.20
CA ILE A 164 4.33 12.79 11.37
C ILE A 164 3.03 13.60 11.26
N ALA A 165 2.37 13.48 10.11
CA ALA A 165 1.05 14.06 9.89
C ALA A 165 0.02 13.52 10.91
N ALA A 166 -0.97 14.33 11.30
CA ALA A 166 -1.98 13.89 12.26
C ALA A 166 -2.92 12.85 11.64
N GLN A 167 -3.10 12.89 10.32
CA GLN A 167 -3.89 11.94 9.54
C GLN A 167 -3.08 11.37 8.36
N HIS A 168 -3.12 10.06 8.21
CA HIS A 168 -2.59 9.34 7.06
C HIS A 168 -3.75 8.90 6.15
N ILE A 169 -3.45 8.47 4.93
CA ILE A 169 -4.49 8.15 3.95
C ILE A 169 -4.32 6.73 3.46
N SER A 170 -5.45 6.04 3.31
CA SER A 170 -5.51 4.71 2.75
C SER A 170 -6.53 4.65 1.63
N PHE A 171 -6.17 4.01 0.52
CA PHE A 171 -7.01 3.71 -0.62
C PHE A 171 -7.08 2.20 -0.83
N MET A 172 -8.13 1.73 -1.50
CA MET A 172 -8.16 0.41 -2.12
C MET A 172 -7.31 0.42 -3.40
N GLY A 173 -6.29 -0.44 -3.48
CA GLY A 173 -5.41 -0.52 -4.65
C GLY A 173 -6.00 -1.30 -5.82
N TYR A 174 -6.83 -2.33 -5.53
CA TYR A 174 -7.53 -3.10 -6.56
C TYR A 174 -8.66 -2.28 -7.18
N LEU A 175 -8.31 -1.50 -8.21
CA LEU A 175 -9.22 -0.66 -8.97
C LEU A 175 -9.03 -0.92 -10.48
N PRO A 176 -9.98 -1.60 -11.14
CA PRO A 176 -9.89 -1.87 -12.56
C PRO A 176 -9.80 -0.61 -13.43
N ASN A 177 -10.52 0.45 -13.04
CA ASN A 177 -10.50 1.73 -13.75
C ASN A 177 -9.92 2.84 -12.86
N PRO A 178 -8.64 3.23 -13.06
CA PRO A 178 -7.99 4.24 -12.22
C PRO A 178 -8.59 5.65 -12.38
N VAL A 179 -9.33 5.94 -13.45
CA VAL A 179 -10.03 7.23 -13.61
C VAL A 179 -11.06 7.44 -12.50
N ASP A 180 -11.62 6.35 -11.95
CA ASP A 180 -12.62 6.44 -10.89
C ASP A 180 -12.02 7.00 -9.57
N LEU A 181 -10.69 7.03 -9.42
CA LEU A 181 -9.99 7.63 -8.27
C LEU A 181 -10.03 9.16 -8.25
N GLU A 182 -10.16 9.83 -9.40
CA GLU A 182 -9.94 11.28 -9.53
C GLU A 182 -10.67 12.12 -8.46
N PRO A 183 -11.97 11.90 -8.17
CA PRO A 183 -12.67 12.69 -7.17
C PRO A 183 -12.10 12.49 -5.75
N SER A 184 -11.84 11.24 -5.37
CA SER A 184 -11.33 10.89 -4.05
C SER A 184 -9.88 11.31 -3.86
N VAL A 185 -9.07 11.30 -4.91
CA VAL A 185 -7.70 11.82 -4.89
C VAL A 185 -7.68 13.33 -4.69
N LYS A 186 -8.56 14.06 -5.36
CA LYS A 186 -8.69 15.51 -5.14
C LYS A 186 -9.02 15.83 -3.68
N ASP A 187 -9.98 15.12 -3.10
CA ASP A 187 -10.35 15.31 -1.70
C ASP A 187 -9.20 14.92 -0.75
N ALA A 188 -8.47 13.84 -1.02
CA ALA A 188 -7.30 13.43 -0.25
C ALA A 188 -6.18 14.49 -0.27
N VAL A 189 -5.89 15.07 -1.44
CA VAL A 189 -4.93 16.17 -1.59
C VAL A 189 -5.31 17.38 -0.71
N GLU A 190 -6.59 17.73 -0.65
CA GLU A 190 -7.03 18.83 0.20
C GLU A 190 -6.85 18.53 1.70
N HIS A 191 -6.99 17.28 2.13
CA HIS A 191 -6.65 16.88 3.50
C HIS A 191 -5.15 17.04 3.79
N LEU A 192 -4.29 16.59 2.87
CA LEU A 192 -2.84 16.72 3.02
C LEU A 192 -2.41 18.20 3.13
N LYS A 193 -3.02 19.09 2.34
CA LYS A 193 -2.77 20.54 2.43
C LYS A 193 -3.26 21.13 3.75
N GLN A 194 -4.44 20.72 4.21
CA GLN A 194 -5.00 21.20 5.49
C GLN A 194 -4.13 20.78 6.68
N ASP A 195 -3.55 19.58 6.62
CA ASP A 195 -2.61 19.06 7.61
C ASP A 195 -1.18 19.58 7.39
N GLN A 196 -0.96 20.46 6.41
CA GLN A 196 0.33 21.08 6.06
C GLN A 196 1.45 20.05 5.87
N VAL A 197 1.15 18.97 5.16
CA VAL A 197 2.12 17.91 4.84
C VAL A 197 3.15 18.43 3.84
N ASP A 198 4.44 18.25 4.16
CA ASP A 198 5.55 18.59 3.27
C ASP A 198 5.93 17.43 2.35
N LEU A 199 5.86 16.20 2.88
CA LEU A 199 6.29 14.98 2.21
C LEU A 199 5.29 13.85 2.41
N VAL A 200 5.02 13.10 1.34
CA VAL A 200 4.22 11.87 1.38
C VAL A 200 5.07 10.66 1.02
N VAL A 201 5.09 9.64 1.88
CA VAL A 201 5.63 8.31 1.55
C VAL A 201 4.49 7.39 1.11
N LEU A 202 4.66 6.71 -0.03
CA LEU A 202 3.63 5.83 -0.59
C LEU A 202 4.01 4.35 -0.59
N THR A 203 3.05 3.49 -0.23
CA THR A 203 3.23 2.03 -0.21
C THR A 203 2.15 1.27 -1.00
N PRO A 204 2.55 0.31 -1.86
CA PRO A 204 1.63 -0.55 -2.60
C PRO A 204 1.45 -1.92 -1.93
N GLY A 205 0.50 -2.71 -2.47
CA GLY A 205 0.23 -4.09 -2.04
C GLY A 205 0.48 -5.11 -3.15
N GLU A 206 -0.04 -4.87 -4.35
CA GLU A 206 0.09 -5.77 -5.52
C GLU A 206 0.15 -4.97 -6.85
N VAL A 207 0.12 -5.66 -8.01
CA VAL A 207 0.29 -5.06 -9.35
C VAL A 207 -0.66 -3.87 -9.61
N LEU A 208 -1.97 -4.04 -9.45
CA LEU A 208 -2.93 -2.94 -9.69
C LEU A 208 -2.81 -1.83 -8.64
N SER A 209 -2.42 -2.17 -7.41
CA SER A 209 -2.12 -1.18 -6.38
C SER A 209 -1.00 -0.23 -6.79
N HIS A 210 0.02 -0.69 -7.55
CA HIS A 210 1.07 0.19 -8.05
C HIS A 210 0.54 1.23 -9.04
N GLN A 211 -0.38 0.85 -9.93
CA GLN A 211 -1.00 1.82 -10.84
C GLN A 211 -1.81 2.85 -10.07
N SER A 212 -2.66 2.40 -9.15
CA SER A 212 -3.46 3.29 -8.28
C SER A 212 -2.55 4.24 -7.49
N MET A 213 -1.48 3.70 -6.90
CA MET A 213 -0.49 4.46 -6.14
C MET A 213 0.14 5.56 -7.00
N VAL A 214 0.57 5.28 -8.22
CA VAL A 214 1.18 6.29 -9.09
C VAL A 214 0.18 7.34 -9.55
N VAL A 215 -1.08 6.98 -9.81
CA VAL A 215 -2.15 7.96 -10.12
C VAL A 215 -2.35 8.92 -8.94
N ILE A 216 -2.39 8.40 -7.71
CA ILE A 216 -2.49 9.21 -6.49
C ILE A 216 -1.24 10.09 -6.33
N GLN A 217 -0.05 9.50 -6.45
CA GLN A 217 1.24 10.17 -6.31
C GLN A 217 1.36 11.38 -7.25
N ARG A 218 1.01 11.19 -8.53
CA ARG A 218 1.05 12.25 -9.54
C ARG A 218 0.14 13.43 -9.19
N ALA A 219 -1.05 13.15 -8.66
CA ALA A 219 -1.98 14.21 -8.26
C ALA A 219 -1.48 14.99 -7.04
N ILE A 220 -0.83 14.32 -6.09
CA ILE A 220 -0.20 14.96 -4.92
C ILE A 220 0.94 15.88 -5.37
N GLU A 221 1.82 15.40 -6.25
CA GLU A 221 2.93 16.17 -6.82
C GLU A 221 2.43 17.36 -7.65
N ALA A 222 1.40 17.18 -8.47
CA ALA A 222 0.77 18.28 -9.23
C ALA A 222 0.13 19.34 -8.33
N ALA A 223 -0.18 18.99 -7.08
CA ALA A 223 -0.77 19.89 -6.09
C ALA A 223 0.29 20.63 -5.24
N GLY A 224 1.58 20.40 -5.48
CA GLY A 224 2.66 21.09 -4.79
C GLY A 224 3.12 20.42 -3.51
N ILE A 225 2.88 19.11 -3.33
CA ILE A 225 3.39 18.33 -2.18
C ILE A 225 4.37 17.28 -2.71
N ALA A 226 5.57 17.23 -2.14
CA ALA A 226 6.58 16.25 -2.53
C ALA A 226 6.16 14.84 -2.12
N THR A 227 6.52 13.84 -2.92
CA THR A 227 6.22 12.42 -2.66
C THR A 227 7.46 11.55 -2.79
N VAL A 228 7.44 10.34 -2.25
CA VAL A 228 8.32 9.23 -2.64
C VAL A 228 7.59 7.91 -2.46
N SER A 229 7.61 7.05 -3.50
CA SER A 229 6.97 5.73 -3.43
C SER A 229 7.98 4.61 -3.26
N ILE A 230 7.53 3.51 -2.68
CA ILE A 230 8.23 2.22 -2.68
C ILE A 230 7.57 1.33 -3.74
N ALA A 231 8.32 0.82 -4.71
CA ALA A 231 7.78 0.00 -5.78
C ALA A 231 8.33 -1.43 -5.75
N LEU A 232 7.44 -2.41 -5.86
CA LEU A 232 7.74 -3.83 -6.10
C LEU A 232 7.59 -4.20 -7.59
N CYS A 233 6.77 -3.45 -8.35
CA CYS A 233 6.56 -3.62 -9.79
C CYS A 233 7.17 -2.44 -10.57
N ARG A 234 8.45 -2.54 -10.95
CA ARG A 234 9.21 -1.47 -11.62
C ARG A 234 8.56 -1.02 -12.93
N ASP A 235 8.25 -1.96 -13.81
CA ASP A 235 7.66 -1.71 -15.13
C ASP A 235 6.28 -1.04 -15.05
N VAL A 236 5.48 -1.35 -14.02
CA VAL A 236 4.19 -0.70 -13.77
C VAL A 236 4.38 0.77 -13.41
N VAL A 237 5.24 1.09 -12.44
CA VAL A 237 5.43 2.49 -12.01
C VAL A 237 6.13 3.34 -13.08
N GLU A 238 6.99 2.74 -13.89
CA GLU A 238 7.57 3.35 -15.09
C GLU A 238 6.50 3.66 -16.14
N SER A 239 5.65 2.69 -16.46
CA SER A 239 4.60 2.87 -17.48
C SER A 239 3.62 3.99 -17.12
N VAL A 240 3.24 4.09 -15.85
CA VAL A 240 2.28 5.10 -15.38
C VAL A 240 2.95 6.47 -15.21
N GLY A 241 4.28 6.53 -15.11
CA GLY A 241 5.05 7.76 -14.97
C GLY A 241 5.06 8.28 -13.53
N THR A 242 5.68 7.51 -12.62
CA THR A 242 5.94 7.93 -11.24
C THR A 242 6.81 9.19 -11.19
N PRO A 243 6.47 10.18 -10.35
CA PRO A 243 7.34 11.31 -10.06
C PRO A 243 8.70 10.89 -9.52
N ARG A 244 8.71 10.05 -8.47
CA ARG A 244 9.92 9.45 -7.89
C ARG A 244 9.61 8.19 -7.10
N SER A 245 10.48 7.18 -7.21
CA SER A 245 10.30 5.93 -6.48
C SER A 245 11.64 5.30 -6.09
N VAL A 246 11.62 4.48 -5.06
CA VAL A 246 12.62 3.43 -4.88
C VAL A 246 12.05 2.10 -5.37
N HIS A 247 12.93 1.13 -5.66
CA HIS A 247 12.54 -0.20 -6.12
C HIS A 247 13.40 -1.31 -5.53
N TYR A 248 12.74 -2.43 -5.19
CA TYR A 248 13.36 -3.73 -4.89
C TYR A 248 12.32 -4.85 -5.05
N GLY A 249 12.78 -6.10 -5.15
CA GLY A 249 11.96 -7.26 -5.44
C GLY A 249 11.53 -8.03 -4.19
N PHE A 250 10.60 -7.49 -3.40
CA PHE A 250 9.96 -8.21 -2.29
C PHE A 250 8.60 -8.80 -2.71
N PRO A 251 8.13 -9.87 -2.03
CA PRO A 251 6.79 -10.39 -2.25
C PRO A 251 5.71 -9.35 -1.95
N PHE A 252 4.60 -9.44 -2.66
CA PHE A 252 3.40 -8.66 -2.36
C PHE A 252 2.91 -8.94 -0.93
N GLY A 253 2.49 -7.89 -0.23
CA GLY A 253 2.12 -7.95 1.19
C GLY A 253 3.31 -7.79 2.14
N PHE A 254 4.54 -7.76 1.63
CA PHE A 254 5.77 -7.61 2.42
C PHE A 254 6.61 -6.42 1.96
N THR A 255 5.95 -5.32 1.58
CA THR A 255 6.58 -4.11 1.03
C THR A 255 7.75 -3.61 1.87
N LEU A 256 7.68 -3.70 3.20
CA LEU A 256 8.71 -3.23 4.14
C LEU A 256 9.56 -4.39 4.72
N GLY A 257 9.49 -5.58 4.15
CA GLY A 257 10.22 -6.78 4.61
C GLY A 257 9.37 -7.71 5.47
N GLU A 258 10.05 -8.64 6.15
CA GLU A 258 9.40 -9.63 7.01
C GLU A 258 8.69 -9.00 8.22
N SER A 259 7.66 -9.68 8.70
CA SER A 259 6.92 -9.30 9.90
C SER A 259 7.83 -9.25 11.12
N ASN A 260 7.68 -8.22 11.93
CA ASN A 260 8.46 -8.00 13.15
C ASN A 260 9.98 -7.79 12.95
N ASP A 261 10.49 -7.71 11.70
CA ASP A 261 11.86 -7.24 11.45
C ASP A 261 11.93 -5.71 11.44
N GLN A 262 11.78 -5.14 12.63
CA GLN A 262 11.82 -3.70 12.86
C GLN A 262 13.08 -3.05 12.26
N ALA A 263 14.23 -3.73 12.34
CA ALA A 263 15.50 -3.18 11.88
C ALA A 263 15.53 -3.03 10.36
N VAL A 264 15.06 -4.03 9.61
CA VAL A 264 14.94 -3.97 8.15
C VAL A 264 13.92 -2.92 7.74
N GLN A 265 12.74 -2.91 8.37
CA GLN A 265 11.66 -1.96 8.06
C GLN A 265 12.11 -0.50 8.25
N LEU A 266 12.78 -0.20 9.37
CA LEU A 266 13.35 1.15 9.62
C LEU A 266 14.42 1.51 8.59
N ARG A 267 15.31 0.58 8.25
CA ARG A 267 16.38 0.82 7.29
C ARG A 267 15.82 1.12 5.90
N ILE A 268 14.82 0.36 5.45
CA ILE A 268 14.13 0.59 4.18
C ILE A 268 13.50 1.99 4.15
N LEU A 269 12.77 2.39 5.20
CA LEU A 269 12.18 3.73 5.24
C LEU A 269 13.25 4.83 5.24
N LYS A 270 14.34 4.67 6.00
CA LYS A 270 15.45 5.64 6.02
C LYS A 270 16.07 5.79 4.64
N ASP A 271 16.34 4.69 3.96
CA ASP A 271 16.94 4.72 2.61
C ASP A 271 15.94 5.26 1.58
N THR A 272 14.65 4.97 1.74
CA THR A 272 13.58 5.57 0.93
C THR A 272 13.54 7.10 1.08
N LEU A 273 13.58 7.61 2.32
CA LEU A 273 13.60 9.05 2.58
C LEU A 273 14.89 9.69 2.06
N ARG A 274 16.05 9.05 2.28
CA ARG A 274 17.35 9.55 1.79
C ARG A 274 17.42 9.61 0.28
N SER A 275 16.73 8.72 -0.44
CA SER A 275 16.70 8.75 -1.91
C SER A 275 16.18 10.07 -2.49
N LEU A 276 15.45 10.89 -1.70
CA LEU A 276 15.06 12.24 -2.09
C LEU A 276 16.26 13.15 -2.39
N GLU A 277 17.42 12.89 -1.79
CA GLU A 277 18.66 13.64 -2.06
C GLU A 277 19.27 13.25 -3.41
N ASP A 278 19.04 12.01 -3.86
CA ASP A 278 19.59 11.45 -5.11
C ASP A 278 18.63 11.61 -6.31
N ILE A 279 17.34 11.79 -6.06
CA ILE A 279 16.30 11.89 -7.09
C ILE A 279 16.03 13.36 -7.41
N ASP A 280 16.65 13.86 -8.49
CA ASP A 280 16.54 15.26 -8.93
C ASP A 280 15.78 15.45 -10.26
N GLN A 281 15.29 14.36 -10.87
CA GLN A 281 14.51 14.38 -12.10
C GLN A 281 13.20 13.58 -12.00
N PRO A 282 12.11 14.05 -12.65
CA PRO A 282 10.85 13.30 -12.74
C PRO A 282 11.05 11.95 -13.43
N GLY A 283 10.42 10.89 -12.91
CA GLY A 283 10.55 9.54 -13.47
C GLY A 283 11.73 8.75 -12.94
N THR A 284 12.53 9.32 -12.03
CA THR A 284 13.70 8.61 -11.48
C THR A 284 13.25 7.51 -10.51
N ILE A 285 13.80 6.31 -10.72
CA ILE A 285 13.60 5.14 -9.85
C ILE A 285 14.97 4.66 -9.38
N VAL A 286 15.17 4.62 -8.07
CA VAL A 286 16.42 4.16 -7.45
C VAL A 286 16.26 2.73 -6.99
N ASP A 287 17.10 1.83 -7.50
CA ASP A 287 17.13 0.44 -7.02
C ASP A 287 17.88 0.39 -5.69
N LEU A 288 17.21 -0.11 -4.64
CA LEU A 288 17.82 -0.32 -3.32
C LEU A 288 18.33 -1.77 -3.19
N PRO A 289 19.39 -2.02 -2.41
CA PRO A 289 20.08 -3.31 -2.36
C PRO A 289 19.38 -4.32 -1.44
N TYR A 290 18.04 -4.38 -1.49
CA TYR A 290 17.22 -5.28 -0.68
C TYR A 290 16.86 -6.53 -1.48
N GLU A 291 17.19 -7.69 -0.92
CA GLU A 291 16.88 -8.99 -1.47
C GLU A 291 16.03 -9.79 -0.48
N TRP A 292 15.02 -10.49 -0.99
CA TRP A 292 14.21 -11.41 -0.20
C TRP A 292 14.98 -12.72 -0.01
N VAL A 293 15.21 -13.13 1.24
CA VAL A 293 16.05 -14.29 1.61
C VAL A 293 15.26 -15.43 2.23
#